data_AF-A0A2M9Q070-F1
#
_entry.id   AF-A0A2M9Q070-F1
#
_cell.length_a   1.000
_cell.length_b   1.000
_cell.length_c   1.000
_cell.angle_alpha   90.00
_cell.angle_beta   90.00
_cell.angle_gamma   90.00
#
_symmetry.space_group_name_H-M   'P 1'
#
loop_
_entity.id
_entity.type
_entity.pdbx_description
1 polymer ?
#
loop_
_entity_poly.entity_id
_entity_poly.type
_entity_poly.pdbx_seq_one_letter_code
_entity_poly.pdbx_strand_id
1 'polypeptide(L)'
;MTIKNERGLTLVEVLATLIIFSLVFILVWSIFFQGTNYSKKAVSKNQMQQEANVIISSLNSIHKRSTEYTLTSNYCNFSIQYTAQNVAKTEVFENSQMCIKLANSFTNPVNPKTTNIEIELIIKEKKNPNNKVTINTLLSRLKEE
;
A
#
# COMPACT_ATOMS: atom_id res chain seq x y z
N MET A 1 -31.59 37.38 -52.98
CA MET A 1 -32.06 36.08 -52.45
C MET A 1 -30.94 35.07 -52.65
N THR A 2 -30.17 34.75 -51.61
CA THR A 2 -29.05 33.81 -51.69
C THR A 2 -29.54 32.40 -51.42
N ILE A 3 -29.50 31.55 -52.46
CA ILE A 3 -29.84 30.13 -52.37
C ILE A 3 -28.72 29.43 -51.60
N LYS A 4 -29.05 28.81 -50.45
CA LYS A 4 -28.13 27.95 -49.70
C LYS A 4 -28.01 26.60 -50.40
N ASN A 5 -26.78 26.19 -50.68
CA ASN A 5 -26.46 24.95 -51.36
C ASN A 5 -26.30 23.83 -50.31
N GLU A 6 -27.35 23.03 -50.10
CA GLU A 6 -27.35 21.92 -49.14
C GLU A 6 -26.72 20.67 -49.79
N ARG A 7 -25.38 20.57 -49.77
CA ARG A 7 -24.68 19.33 -50.14
C ARG A 7 -24.83 18.32 -48.99
N GLY A 8 -25.68 17.31 -49.19
CA GLY A 8 -25.87 16.23 -48.22
C GLY A 8 -24.62 15.35 -48.04
N LEU A 9 -24.51 14.72 -46.87
CA LEU A 9 -23.46 13.74 -46.58
C LEU A 9 -23.63 12.50 -47.45
N THR A 10 -22.54 12.01 -48.03
CA THR A 10 -22.55 10.75 -48.79
C THR A 10 -22.41 9.56 -47.84
N LEU A 11 -23.05 8.44 -48.19
CA LEU A 11 -22.99 7.20 -47.38
C LEU A 11 -21.54 6.73 -47.15
N VAL A 12 -20.72 6.86 -48.18
CA VAL A 12 -19.31 6.44 -48.16
C VAL A 12 -18.49 7.30 -47.21
N GLU A 13 -18.75 8.60 -47.15
CA GLU A 13 -18.06 9.53 -46.26
C GLU A 13 -18.39 9.23 -44.79
N VAL A 14 -19.66 8.98 -44.47
CA VAL A 14 -20.08 8.58 -43.12
C VAL A 14 -19.44 7.24 -42.74
N LEU A 15 -19.44 6.26 -43.63
CA LEU A 15 -18.83 4.96 -43.38
C LEU A 15 -17.32 5.06 -43.12
N ALA A 16 -16.61 5.85 -43.94
CA ALA A 16 -15.19 6.09 -43.77
C ALA A 16 -14.88 6.75 -42.43
N THR A 17 -15.66 7.76 -42.02
CA THR A 17 -15.49 8.41 -40.71
C THR A 17 -15.74 7.47 -39.54
N LEU A 18 -16.76 6.59 -39.63
CA LEU A 18 -17.06 5.62 -38.57
C LEU A 18 -15.95 4.58 -38.41
N ILE A 19 -15.35 4.14 -39.52
CA ILE A 19 -14.22 3.21 -39.49
C ILE A 19 -13.04 3.87 -38.78
N ILE A 20 -12.64 5.07 -39.20
CA ILE A 20 -11.52 5.80 -38.59
C ILE A 20 -11.80 6.08 -37.11
N PHE A 21 -13.00 6.54 -36.78
CA PHE A 21 -13.40 6.80 -35.40
C PHE A 21 -13.34 5.54 -34.53
N SER A 22 -13.82 4.40 -35.03
CA SER A 22 -13.80 3.14 -34.30
C SER A 22 -12.38 2.68 -33.97
N LEU A 23 -11.44 2.85 -34.92
CA LEU A 23 -10.03 2.52 -34.71
C LEU A 23 -9.41 3.40 -33.63
N VAL A 24 -9.64 4.72 -33.70
CA VAL A 24 -9.13 5.67 -32.71
C VAL A 24 -9.76 5.40 -31.34
N PHE A 25 -11.07 5.13 -31.29
CA PHE A 25 -11.78 4.87 -30.05
C PHE A 25 -11.27 3.64 -29.31
N ILE A 26 -10.99 2.54 -30.03
CA ILE A 26 -10.42 1.32 -29.44
C ILE A 26 -9.07 1.61 -28.77
N LEU A 27 -8.21 2.40 -29.44
CA LEU A 27 -6.90 2.78 -28.90
C LEU A 27 -7.04 3.63 -27.62
N VAL A 28 -7.90 4.65 -27.67
CA VAL A 28 -8.17 5.52 -26.51
C VAL A 28 -8.74 4.71 -25.35
N TRP A 29 -9.69 3.81 -25.63
CA TRP A 29 -10.32 2.97 -24.62
C TRP A 29 -9.30 2.06 -23.94
N SER A 30 -8.42 1.42 -24.70
CA SER A 30 -7.36 0.57 -24.16
C SER A 30 -6.44 1.34 -23.19
N ILE A 31 -6.00 2.53 -23.58
CA ILE A 31 -5.13 3.37 -22.73
C ILE A 31 -5.87 3.82 -21.47
N PHE A 32 -7.14 4.22 -21.60
CA PHE A 32 -7.95 4.64 -20.47
C PHE A 32 -8.11 3.54 -19.41
N PHE A 33 -8.45 2.31 -19.83
CA PHE A 33 -8.58 1.19 -18.89
C PHE A 33 -7.25 0.79 -18.26
N GLN A 34 -6.15 0.84 -19.01
CA GLN A 34 -4.82 0.62 -18.45
C GLN A 34 -4.46 1.68 -17.41
N GLY A 35 -4.71 2.96 -17.69
CA GLY A 35 -4.46 4.07 -16.79
C GLY A 35 -5.27 3.97 -15.49
N THR A 36 -6.55 3.62 -15.56
CA THR A 36 -7.40 3.45 -14.38
C THR A 36 -6.94 2.28 -13.50
N ASN A 37 -6.55 1.14 -14.09
CA ASN A 37 -6.01 0.01 -13.36
C ASN A 37 -4.67 0.33 -12.68
N TYR A 38 -3.78 1.03 -13.39
CA TYR A 38 -2.51 1.50 -12.83
C TYR A 38 -2.74 2.47 -11.67
N SER A 39 -3.65 3.43 -11.85
CA SER A 39 -4.01 4.41 -10.82
C SER A 39 -4.53 3.74 -9.55
N LYS A 40 -5.46 2.78 -9.67
CA LYS A 40 -5.97 2.00 -8.52
C LYS A 40 -4.83 1.27 -7.78
N LYS A 41 -3.92 0.63 -8.52
CA LYS A 41 -2.76 -0.06 -7.93
C LYS A 41 -1.84 0.91 -7.19
N ALA A 42 -1.58 2.08 -7.77
CA ALA A 42 -0.75 3.11 -7.18
C ALA A 42 -1.37 3.70 -5.90
N VAL A 43 -2.68 4.00 -5.91
CA VAL A 43 -3.42 4.45 -4.72
C VAL A 43 -3.33 3.41 -3.61
N SER A 44 -3.59 2.14 -3.92
CA SER A 44 -3.49 1.06 -2.94
C SER A 44 -2.08 0.90 -2.37
N LYS A 45 -1.04 1.01 -3.21
CA LYS A 45 0.35 1.03 -2.73
C LYS A 45 0.63 2.20 -1.79
N ASN A 46 0.18 3.40 -2.13
CA ASN A 46 0.33 4.58 -1.26
C ASN A 46 -0.36 4.38 0.09
N GLN A 47 -1.53 3.74 0.11
CA GLN A 47 -2.22 3.43 1.37
C GLN A 47 -1.43 2.39 2.19
N MET A 48 -0.94 1.31 1.56
CA MET A 48 -0.07 0.34 2.22
C MET A 48 1.21 1.00 2.79
N GLN A 49 1.80 1.95 2.05
CA GLN A 49 2.96 2.71 2.51
C GLN A 49 2.64 3.57 3.75
N GLN A 50 1.47 4.23 3.77
CA GLN A 50 1.02 5.02 4.91
C GLN A 50 0.78 4.17 6.15
N GLU A 51 0.10 3.03 6.00
CA GLU A 51 -0.10 2.07 7.09
C GLU A 51 1.22 1.56 7.65
N ALA A 52 2.16 1.19 6.78
CA ALA A 52 3.49 0.77 7.20
C ALA A 52 4.24 1.87 7.97
N ASN A 53 4.14 3.13 7.53
CA ASN A 53 4.75 4.26 8.22
C ASN A 53 4.15 4.48 9.62
N VAL A 54 2.83 4.32 9.78
CA VAL A 54 2.16 4.37 11.09
C VAL A 54 2.69 3.27 12.00
N ILE A 55 2.76 2.03 11.51
CA ILE A 55 3.28 0.88 12.25
C ILE A 55 4.73 1.10 12.68
N ILE A 56 5.60 1.51 11.76
CA ILE A 56 7.02 1.76 12.03
C ILE A 56 7.19 2.90 13.02
N SER A 57 6.39 3.97 12.90
CA SER A 57 6.43 5.10 13.82
C SER A 57 6.01 4.68 15.23
N SER A 58 4.92 3.91 15.38
CA SER A 58 4.51 3.37 16.68
C SER A 58 5.60 2.46 17.25
N LEU A 59 6.11 1.53 16.45
CA LEU A 59 7.15 0.60 16.87
C LEU A 59 8.45 1.30 17.28
N ASN A 60 8.86 2.35 16.57
CA ASN A 60 10.03 3.16 16.93
C ASN A 60 9.80 3.93 18.24
N SER A 61 8.59 4.47 18.45
CA SER A 61 8.22 5.11 19.71
C SER A 61 8.27 4.13 20.88
N ILE A 62 7.73 2.92 20.69
CA ILE A 62 7.76 1.84 21.68
C ILE A 62 9.20 1.42 21.95
N HIS A 63 9.99 1.14 20.92
CA HIS A 63 11.40 0.74 21.05
C HIS A 63 12.24 1.77 21.83
N LYS A 64 11.96 3.07 21.66
CA LYS A 64 12.66 4.14 22.40
C LYS A 64 12.24 4.26 23.86
N ARG A 65 11.02 3.87 24.23
CA ARG A 65 10.42 4.18 25.54
C ARG A 65 10.21 2.96 26.42
N SER A 66 9.98 1.79 25.85
CA SER A 66 9.74 0.57 26.63
C SER A 66 11.04 -0.03 27.15
N THR A 67 10.92 -0.80 28.22
CA THR A 67 11.98 -1.66 28.75
C THR A 67 12.10 -2.93 27.93
N GLU A 68 10.95 -3.48 27.53
CA GLU A 68 10.84 -4.66 26.70
C GLU A 68 9.52 -4.64 25.91
N TYR A 69 9.47 -5.38 24.80
CA TYR A 69 8.25 -5.61 24.05
C TYR A 69 8.28 -6.94 23.28
N THR A 70 7.10 -7.47 22.96
CA THR A 70 6.92 -8.70 22.19
C THR A 70 6.24 -8.38 20.87
N LEU A 71 6.84 -8.88 19.78
CA LEU A 71 6.28 -8.77 18.44
C LEU A 71 5.61 -10.08 18.06
N THR A 72 4.33 -10.03 17.71
CA THR A 72 3.57 -11.19 17.26
C THR A 72 2.97 -10.89 15.89
N SER A 73 3.31 -11.72 14.90
CA SER A 73 2.74 -11.62 13.56
C SER A 73 1.94 -12.89 13.27
N ASN A 74 0.62 -12.78 13.36
CA ASN A 74 -0.31 -13.83 12.94
C ASN A 74 -0.79 -13.54 11.51
N TYR A 75 -1.30 -14.56 10.82
CA TYR A 75 -1.70 -14.58 9.41
C TYR A 75 -1.90 -13.25 8.67
N CYS A 76 -2.67 -12.28 9.20
CA CYS A 76 -2.82 -10.95 8.59
C CYS A 76 -2.87 -9.81 9.62
N ASN A 77 -2.39 -10.07 10.82
CA ASN A 77 -2.50 -9.22 11.97
C ASN A 77 -1.16 -9.17 12.70
N PHE A 78 -0.69 -7.95 12.92
CA PHE A 78 0.54 -7.69 13.65
C PHE A 78 0.18 -7.07 14.98
N SER A 79 0.72 -7.58 16.07
CA SER A 79 0.54 -7.01 17.40
C SER A 79 1.85 -6.77 18.11
N ILE A 80 1.85 -5.70 18.91
CA ILE A 80 2.96 -5.30 19.76
C ILE A 80 2.44 -5.29 21.19
N GLN A 81 3.05 -6.11 22.05
CA GLN A 81 2.80 -6.08 23.48
C GLN A 81 3.97 -5.39 24.15
N TYR A 82 3.72 -4.35 24.95
CA TYR A 82 4.77 -3.59 25.61
C TYR A 82 4.31 -3.07 26.96
N THR A 83 5.26 -2.83 27.86
CA THR A 83 4.98 -2.22 29.15
C THR A 83 5.26 -0.72 29.10
N ALA A 84 4.27 0.09 29.44
CA ALA A 84 4.40 1.53 29.58
C ALA A 84 3.87 1.96 30.95
N GLN A 85 4.68 2.68 31.72
CA GLN A 85 4.30 3.16 33.06
C GLN A 85 3.77 2.04 33.98
N ASN A 86 4.43 0.87 33.97
CA ASN A 86 4.05 -0.34 34.71
C ASN A 86 2.70 -0.97 34.32
N VAL A 87 2.13 -0.59 33.18
CA VAL A 87 0.92 -1.21 32.62
C VAL A 87 1.25 -1.90 31.30
N ALA A 88 0.84 -3.16 31.16
CA ALA A 88 0.94 -3.89 29.90
C ALA A 88 -0.10 -3.35 28.91
N LYS A 89 0.36 -2.96 27.72
CA LYS A 89 -0.47 -2.50 26.59
C LYS A 89 -0.27 -3.43 25.41
N THR A 90 -1.33 -3.60 24.63
CA THR A 90 -1.30 -4.34 23.36
C THR A 90 -1.82 -3.43 22.26
N GLU A 91 -1.01 -3.18 21.24
CA GLU A 91 -1.44 -2.53 20.00
C GLU A 91 -1.59 -3.60 18.92
N VAL A 92 -2.76 -3.64 18.28
CA VAL A 92 -3.06 -4.57 17.19
C VAL A 92 -3.25 -3.76 15.90
N PHE A 93 -2.48 -4.12 14.89
CA PHE A 93 -2.57 -3.58 13.55
C PHE A 93 -3.27 -4.59 12.65
N GLU A 94 -4.50 -4.27 12.30
CA GLU A 94 -5.33 -5.04 11.39
C GLU A 94 -6.05 -4.11 10.41
N ASN A 95 -6.30 -4.60 9.21
CA ASN A 95 -6.97 -3.84 8.17
C ASN A 95 -7.94 -4.75 7.39
N SER A 96 -9.08 -4.21 6.99
CA SER A 96 -10.11 -4.97 6.26
C SER A 96 -9.69 -5.33 4.83
N GLN A 97 -8.88 -4.48 4.18
CA GLN A 97 -8.48 -4.62 2.78
C GLN A 97 -7.04 -5.14 2.60
N MET A 98 -6.21 -5.00 3.63
CA MET A 98 -4.78 -5.34 3.59
C MET A 98 -4.43 -6.42 4.61
N CYS A 99 -3.32 -7.10 4.37
CA CYS A 99 -2.77 -8.14 5.22
C CYS A 99 -1.34 -7.73 5.60
N ILE A 100 -1.10 -7.63 6.90
CA ILE A 100 0.16 -7.15 7.47
C ILE A 100 0.91 -8.35 8.04
N LYS A 101 2.21 -8.47 7.73
CA LYS A 101 3.09 -9.54 8.22
C LYS A 101 4.49 -9.02 8.47
N LEU A 102 5.15 -9.55 9.49
CA LEU A 102 6.61 -9.44 9.59
C LEU A 102 7.25 -10.62 8.85
N ALA A 103 8.26 -10.33 8.03
CA ALA A 103 9.03 -11.37 7.35
C ALA A 103 10.07 -11.99 8.29
N ASN A 104 10.64 -11.17 9.17
CA ASN A 104 11.71 -11.56 10.08
C ASN A 104 11.14 -12.22 11.34
N SER A 105 11.88 -13.21 11.85
CA SER A 105 11.61 -13.81 13.16
C SER A 105 12.51 -13.15 14.20
N PHE A 106 11.99 -12.94 15.40
CA PHE A 106 12.70 -12.28 16.51
C PHE A 106 12.66 -13.15 17.76
N THR A 107 13.71 -13.04 18.58
CA THR A 107 13.67 -13.56 19.94
C THR A 107 12.88 -12.59 20.80
N ASN A 108 11.69 -13.01 21.21
CA ASN A 108 10.86 -12.27 22.15
C ASN A 108 11.18 -12.69 23.60
N PRO A 109 11.07 -11.77 24.59
CA PRO A 109 10.83 -10.34 24.43
C PRO A 109 12.08 -9.61 23.92
N VAL A 110 11.86 -8.58 23.12
CA VAL A 110 12.89 -7.66 22.66
C VAL A 110 13.28 -6.72 23.79
N ASN A 111 14.59 -6.59 24.06
CA ASN A 111 15.14 -5.56 24.94
C ASN A 111 15.81 -4.44 24.12
N PRO A 112 15.20 -3.24 24.02
CA PRO A 112 15.71 -2.15 23.19
C PRO A 112 17.02 -1.53 23.69
N LYS A 113 17.41 -1.77 24.96
CA LYS A 113 18.63 -1.20 25.52
C LYS A 113 19.88 -1.94 25.07
N THR A 114 19.74 -3.21 24.68
CA THR A 114 20.87 -4.09 24.38
C THR A 114 20.98 -4.41 22.89
N THR A 115 19.87 -4.45 22.16
CA THR A 115 19.86 -4.88 20.75
C THR A 115 19.20 -3.86 19.81
N ASN A 116 19.84 -3.68 18.65
CA ASN A 116 19.20 -3.05 17.49
C ASN A 116 18.47 -4.12 16.70
N ILE A 117 17.36 -3.76 16.07
CA ILE A 117 16.50 -4.73 15.38
C ILE A 117 16.14 -4.25 13.99
N GLU A 118 16.40 -5.09 13.00
CA GLU A 118 15.97 -4.87 11.63
C GLU A 118 14.58 -5.48 11.41
N ILE A 119 13.61 -4.62 11.10
CA ILE A 119 12.23 -4.98 10.82
C ILE A 119 12.02 -4.97 9.32
N GLU A 120 11.61 -6.13 8.79
CA GLU A 120 11.02 -6.25 7.46
C GLU A 120 9.50 -6.45 7.59
N LEU A 121 8.75 -5.42 7.18
CA LEU A 121 7.29 -5.39 7.20
C LEU A 121 6.78 -5.60 5.78
N ILE A 122 5.92 -6.60 5.59
CA ILE A 122 5.25 -6.90 4.33
C ILE A 122 3.76 -6.60 4.48
N ILE A 123 3.27 -5.64 3.69
CA ILE A 123 1.84 -5.35 3.56
C ILE A 123 1.40 -5.71 2.16
N LYS A 124 0.31 -6.48 2.04
CA LYS A 124 -0.26 -6.88 0.75
C LYS A 124 -1.76 -6.69 0.72
N GLU A 125 -2.33 -6.47 -0.45
CA GLU A 125 -3.79 -6.48 -0.59
C GLU A 125 -4.34 -7.90 -0.41
N LYS A 126 -5.47 -8.02 0.29
CA LYS A 126 -6.18 -9.31 0.42
C LYS A 126 -6.76 -9.77 -0.91
N LYS A 127 -7.29 -8.84 -1.71
CA LYS A 127 -7.89 -9.13 -3.02
C LYS A 127 -6.86 -9.38 -4.12
N ASN A 128 -5.69 -8.75 -4.04
CA ASN A 128 -4.62 -8.89 -5.03
C ASN A 128 -3.25 -9.05 -4.34
N PRO A 129 -2.86 -10.28 -3.95
CA PRO A 129 -1.63 -10.51 -3.19
C PRO A 129 -0.34 -10.19 -3.98
N ASN A 130 -0.42 -10.01 -5.29
CA ASN A 130 0.70 -9.54 -6.12
C ASN A 130 0.97 -8.05 -5.94
N ASN A 131 -0.02 -7.29 -5.47
CA ASN A 131 0.17 -5.91 -5.08
C ASN A 131 0.59 -5.88 -3.60
N LYS A 132 1.89 -5.76 -3.38
CA LYS A 132 2.51 -5.73 -2.06
C LYS A 132 3.54 -4.61 -1.96
N VAL A 133 3.81 -4.26 -0.72
CA VAL A 133 4.81 -3.31 -0.28
C VAL A 133 5.65 -3.99 0.80
N THR A 134 6.96 -3.88 0.67
CA THR A 134 7.92 -4.31 1.68
C THR A 134 8.65 -3.08 2.18
N ILE A 135 8.70 -2.89 3.50
CA ILE A 135 9.48 -1.82 4.12
C ILE A 135 10.49 -2.44 5.08
N ASN A 136 11.75 -2.04 4.91
CA ASN A 136 12.85 -2.43 5.78
C ASN A 136 13.24 -1.22 6.62
N THR A 137 13.39 -1.42 7.93
CA THR A 137 13.81 -0.36 8.85
C THR A 137 14.66 -0.92 9.97
N LEU A 138 15.63 -0.13 10.43
CA LEU A 138 16.44 -0.45 11.59
C LEU A 138 15.95 0.35 12.80
N LEU A 139 15.47 -0.37 13.81
CA LEU A 139 15.18 0.19 15.11
C LEU A 139 16.46 0.21 15.93
N SER A 140 16.84 1.40 16.38
CA SER A 140 17.99 1.58 17.25
C SER A 140 17.67 2.57 18.37
N ARG A 141 18.30 2.35 19.50
CA ARG A 141 18.27 3.20 20.69
C ARG A 141 19.69 3.37 21.19
N LEU A 142 19.98 4.52 21.84
CA LEU A 142 21.23 4.71 22.56
C LEU A 142 21.36 3.62 23.62
N LYS A 143 22.46 2.87 23.57
CA LYS A 143 22.75 1.82 24.53
C LYS A 143 23.22 2.48 25.82
N GLU A 144 22.61 2.09 26.93
CA GLU A 144 23.12 2.46 28.26
C GLU A 144 24.37 1.62 28.51
N GLU A 145 25.52 2.29 28.76
CA GLU A 145 26.79 1.65 29.14
C GLU A 145 26.72 1.00 30.53
#